data_AF-A0A1B8W2K9-F1
#
_entry.id   AF-A0A1B8W2K9-F1
#
_cell.length_a   1.000
_cell.length_b   1.000
_cell.length_c   1.000
_cell.angle_alpha   90.00
_cell.angle_beta   90.00
_cell.angle_gamma   90.00
#
_symmetry.space_group_name_H-M   'P 1'
#
loop_
_entity.id
_entity.type
_entity.pdbx_description
1 polymer ?
#
loop_
_entity_poly.entity_id
_entity_poly.type
_entity_poly.pdbx_seq_one_letter_code
_entity_poly.pdbx_strand_id
1 'polypeptide(L)' 'MSEELLACLSANILRHLPDQQTFTGFRDFVMLSLILDCGLRVGELTKLKMNQVDVKESQLLGGIG' A
#
# COMPACT_ATOMS: atom_id res chain seq x y z
N MET A 1 14.12 15.86 13.89
CA MET A 1 13.61 14.60 14.47
C MET A 1 12.09 14.55 14.70
N SER A 2 11.31 15.60 14.42
CA SER A 2 9.87 15.64 14.74
C SER A 2 8.94 15.22 13.59
N GLU A 3 9.19 15.67 12.36
CA GLU A 3 8.22 15.52 11.26
C GLU A 3 8.22 14.12 10.63
N GLU A 4 9.39 13.56 10.29
CA GLU A 4 9.49 12.21 9.70
C GLU A 4 8.96 11.12 10.63
N LEU A 5 9.25 11.23 11.93
CA LEU A 5 8.75 10.27 12.92
C LEU A 5 7.22 10.35 13.04
N LEU A 6 6.65 11.56 12.99
CA LEU A 6 5.21 11.77 13.02
C LEU A 6 4.53 11.21 11.76
N ALA A 7 5.15 11.40 10.59
CA ALA A 7 4.68 10.83 9.32
C ALA A 7 4.67 9.29 9.38
N CYS A 8 5.76 8.67 9.83
CA CYS A 8 5.83 7.21 10.01
C CYS A 8 4.76 6.69 10.98
N LEU A 9 4.49 7.43 12.08
CA LEU A 9 3.46 7.07 13.05
C LEU A 9 2.06 7.14 12.42
N SER A 10 1.77 8.19 11.66
CA SER A 10 0.49 8.37 10.98
C SER A 10 0.22 7.28 9.92
N ALA A 11 1.23 6.93 9.12
CA ALA A 11 1.17 5.84 8.15
C ALA A 11 0.91 4.49 8.84
N ASN A 12 1.54 4.26 9.98
CA ASN A 12 1.32 3.05 10.76
C ASN A 12 -0.12 2.95 11.29
N ILE A 13 -0.66 4.04 11.83
CA ILE A 13 -2.06 4.08 12.29
C ILE A 13 -3.00 3.79 11.12
N LEU A 14 -2.76 4.43 9.96
CA LEU A 14 -3.64 4.33 8.79
C LEU A 14 -3.72 2.89 8.24
N ARG A 15 -2.61 2.15 8.23
CA ARG A 15 -2.60 0.72 7.83
C ARG A 15 -3.36 -0.19 8.78
N HIS A 16 -3.51 0.15 10.05
CA HIS A 16 -4.19 -0.71 11.04
C HIS A 16 -5.68 -0.38 11.21
N LEU A 17 -6.20 0.65 10.54
CA LEU A 17 -7.64 0.98 10.56
C LEU A 17 -8.53 -0.12 9.95
N PRO A 18 -8.18 -0.80 8.84
CA PRO A 18 -9.03 -1.84 8.27
C PRO A 18 -9.07 -3.11 9.13
N ASP A 19 -10.26 -3.72 9.24
CA ASP A 19 -10.41 -5.03 9.89
C ASP A 19 -9.85 -6.15 8.99
N GLN A 20 -8.61 -6.55 9.27
CA GLN A 20 -7.88 -7.58 8.51
C GLN A 20 -8.47 -9.00 8.64
N GLN A 21 -9.46 -9.23 9.51
CA GLN A 21 -10.18 -10.52 9.59
C GLN A 21 -11.28 -10.64 8.53
N THR A 22 -11.62 -9.55 7.84
CA THR A 22 -12.59 -9.55 6.74
C THR A 22 -11.88 -9.49 5.39
N PHE A 23 -12.50 -10.04 4.35
CA PHE A 23 -11.97 -9.96 2.98
C PHE A 23 -11.75 -8.49 2.55
N THR A 24 -12.75 -7.63 2.78
CA THR A 24 -12.67 -6.21 2.39
C THR A 24 -11.63 -5.46 3.21
N GLY A 25 -11.54 -5.71 4.51
CA GLY A 25 -10.55 -5.02 5.35
C GLY A 25 -9.12 -5.50 5.07
N PHE A 26 -8.89 -6.78 4.81
CA PHE A 26 -7.57 -7.25 4.37
C PHE A 26 -7.18 -6.65 3.01
N ARG A 27 -8.12 -6.58 2.06
CA ARG A 27 -7.91 -5.89 0.77
C ARG A 27 -7.53 -4.42 1.00
N ASP A 28 -8.28 -3.70 1.83
CA ASP A 28 -8.05 -2.28 2.08
C ASP A 28 -6.71 -2.05 2.80
N PHE A 29 -6.31 -2.93 3.72
CA PHE A 29 -4.98 -2.93 4.33
C PHE A 29 -3.86 -3.08 3.29
N VAL A 30 -3.97 -4.04 2.37
CA VAL A 30 -2.97 -4.25 1.31
C VAL A 30 -2.91 -3.04 0.38
N MET A 31 -4.07 -2.51 -0.03
CA MET A 31 -4.17 -1.32 -0.86
C MET A 31 -3.49 -0.10 -0.21
N LEU A 32 -3.74 0.14 1.08
CA LEU A 32 -3.12 1.24 1.83
C LEU A 32 -1.62 1.05 2.01
N SER A 33 -1.16 -0.19 2.22
CA SER A 33 0.27 -0.48 2.31
C SER A 33 0.98 -0.18 0.98
N LEU A 34 0.40 -0.59 -0.15
CA LEU A 34 0.93 -0.30 -1.48
C LEU A 34 0.97 1.21 -1.79
N ILE A 35 -0.06 1.97 -1.39
CA ILE A 35 -0.07 3.44 -1.56
C ILE A 35 1.03 4.09 -0.72
N LEU A 36 1.12 3.73 0.55
CA LEU A 36 2.04 4.39 1.49
C LEU A 36 3.50 4.03 1.25
N ASP A 37 3.78 2.76 0.95
CA ASP A 37 5.16 2.25 0.88
C ASP A 37 5.73 2.34 -0.55
N CYS A 38 4.89 2.23 -1.58
CA CYS A 38 5.32 2.33 -2.98
C CYS A 38 4.97 3.68 -3.64
N GLY A 39 4.20 4.53 -2.97
CA GLY A 39 3.80 5.83 -3.52
C GLY A 39 2.77 5.74 -4.65
N LEU A 40 2.06 4.61 -4.79
CA LEU A 40 1.06 4.42 -5.83
C LEU A 40 -0.10 5.41 -5.65
N ARG A 41 -0.53 6.04 -6.74
CA ARG A 41 -1.79 6.78 -6.80
C ARG A 41 -2.96 5.81 -6.87
N VAL A 42 -4.14 6.24 -6.41
CA VAL A 42 -5.36 5.43 -6.45
C VAL A 42 -5.68 4.93 -7.88
N GLY A 43 -5.48 5.79 -8.88
CA GLY A 43 -5.70 5.44 -10.29
C GLY A 43 -4.73 4.39 -10.85
N GLU A 44 -3.53 4.30 -10.29
CA GLU A 44 -2.50 3.32 -10.65
C GLU A 44 -2.80 1.98 -9.98
N LEU A 45 -3.07 2.01 -8.67
CA LEU A 45 -3.42 0.84 -7.87
C LEU A 45 -4.65 0.10 -8.43
N THR A 46 -5.69 0.85 -8.82
CA THR A 46 -6.92 0.26 -9.41
C THR A 46 -6.71 -0.41 -10.76
N LYS A 47 -5.58 -0.17 -11.42
CA LYS A 47 -5.21 -0.77 -12.71
C LYS A 47 -4.08 -1.80 -12.58
N LEU A 48 -3.51 -1.98 -11.38
CA LEU A 48 -2.41 -2.91 -11.11
C LEU A 48 -2.83 -4.34 -11.46
N LYS A 49 -2.01 -5.02 -12.26
CA LYS A 49 -2.27 -6.40 -12.70
C LYS A 49 -1.33 -7.38 -12.00
N MET A 50 -1.75 -8.64 -11.88
CA MET A 50 -0.95 -9.69 -11.25
C MET A 50 0.42 -9.91 -11.92
N ASN A 51 0.51 -9.73 -13.24
CA ASN A 51 1.79 -9.83 -13.97
C ASN A 51 2.74 -8.65 -13.73
N GLN A 52 2.31 -7.65 -12.95
CA GLN A 52 3.12 -6.52 -12.51
C GLN A 52 3.53 -6.64 -11.04
N VAL A 53 3.21 -7.76 -10.37
CA VAL A 53 3.58 -7.99 -8.98
C VAL A 53 4.58 -9.14 -8.94
N ASP A 54 5.85 -8.80 -8.68
CA ASP A 54 6.88 -9.80 -8.39
C ASP A 54 6.97 -9.97 -6.87
N VAL A 55 6.27 -10.99 -6.36
CA VAL A 55 6.26 -11.31 -4.93
C VAL A 55 7.62 -11.86 -4.47
N LYS A 56 8.38 -12.50 -5.37
CA LYS A 56 9.67 -13.10 -5.03
C LYS A 56 10.71 -12.01 -4.77
N GLU A 57 10.75 -11.02 -5.65
CA GLU A 57 11.68 -9.89 -5.55
C GLU A 57 11.09 -8.71 -4.76
N SER A 58 9.85 -8.83 -4.28
CA SER A 58 9.11 -7.78 -3.54
C SER A 58 9.02 -6.46 -4.31
N GLN A 59 8.69 -6.54 -5.59
CA GLN A 59 8.69 -5.41 -6.52
C GLN A 59 7.38 -5.29 -7.30
N LEU A 60 7.05 -4.05 -7.64
CA LEU A 60 6.03 -3.74 -8.63
C LEU A 60 6.71 -3.43 -9.97
N LEU A 61 6.35 -4.16 -11.01
CA LEU A 61 6.94 -4.07 -12.33
C LEU A 61 6.20 -3.03 -13.19
N GLY A 62 6.93 -1.98 -13.57
CA GLY A 62 6.48 -0.92 -14.47
C GLY A 62 5.98 0.33 -13.75
N GLY A 63 6.39 1.49 -14.25
CA GLY A 63 5.85 2.79 -13.85
C GLY A 63 4.41 2.92 -14.33
N ILE A 64 3.48 2.75 -13.41
CA ILE A 64 2.08 3.09 -13.61
C ILE A 64 2.03 4.59 -13.31
N GLY A 65 1.77 5.43 -14.31
CA GLY A 65 1.95 6.89 -14.21
C GLY A 65 0.86 7.63 -13.44
#